data_AF-A0AAV8P2K5-F1
#
_entry.id   AF-A0AAV8P2K5-F1
#
_cell.length_a   1.000
_cell.length_b   1.000
_cell.length_c   1.000
_cell.angle_alpha   90.00
_cell.angle_beta   90.00
_cell.angle_gamma   90.00
#
_symmetry.space_group_name_H-M   'P 1'
#
loop_
_entity.id
_entity.type
_entity.pdbx_description
1 polymer ?
#
loop_
_entity_poly.entity_id
_entity_poly.type
_entity_poly.pdbx_seq_one_letter_code
_entity_poly.pdbx_strand_id
1 'polypeptide(L)'
;MAASLFLPLLSSHKLLSNSTPVLTTRTANKKQKSRSICPISASSSSSFRNGSPSETDCPVPLDQQPVNEYQSLSTSLPFSWAAADLRLYSSRLALLGTSFALLVGLPVSAFGTGSLSDPRCILGAVSAGLLAVTLAVLRMYLGWAYIGNRLLSATVEYEETGWYDGQIWVKTPEVLARDRLLGSFSVKPVLSRVKLTLIGLAISLVACAFLFINIENPRDTSKDAGERAVAGAYRDESARSFEPDAFCGEPDLS
;
A
#
# COMPACT_ATOMS: atom_id res chain seq x y z
N MET A 1 1.60 11.61 57.46
CA MET A 1 2.10 11.25 56.11
C MET A 1 2.08 12.54 55.29
N ALA A 2 3.01 13.49 55.48
CA ALA A 2 4.35 13.56 54.86
C ALA A 2 4.27 13.33 53.34
N ALA A 3 4.66 14.23 52.43
CA ALA A 3 5.34 15.51 52.55
C ALA A 3 5.04 16.38 51.32
N SER A 4 4.89 17.68 51.56
CA SER A 4 5.00 18.78 50.61
C SER A 4 6.45 19.24 50.46
N LEU A 5 6.70 20.07 49.44
CA LEU A 5 7.87 20.94 49.17
C LEU A 5 8.92 20.34 48.21
N PHE A 6 9.19 21.03 47.09
CA PHE A 6 10.39 21.87 46.92
C PHE A 6 10.44 22.50 45.50
N LEU A 7 10.29 23.83 45.46
CA LEU A 7 11.01 24.74 44.55
C LEU A 7 12.22 25.29 45.32
N PRO A 8 13.34 25.62 44.66
CA PRO A 8 13.73 27.03 44.47
C PRO A 8 14.33 27.28 43.06
N LEU A 9 14.17 28.42 42.38
CA LEU A 9 14.60 29.83 42.61
C LEU A 9 16.08 30.13 42.23
N LEU A 10 16.27 31.32 41.60
CA LEU A 10 17.48 32.09 41.20
C LEU A 10 18.04 31.84 39.77
N SER A 11 18.46 32.82 38.97
CA SER A 11 18.58 34.28 39.11
C SER A 11 18.84 34.96 37.74
N SER A 12 18.55 36.26 37.72
CA SER A 12 18.64 37.31 36.68
C SER A 12 19.90 37.47 35.81
N HIS A 13 19.63 37.90 34.56
CA HIS A 13 20.23 39.00 33.76
C HIS A 13 21.66 39.53 34.01
N LYS A 14 22.44 39.66 32.90
CA LYS A 14 23.13 40.87 32.37
C LYS A 14 23.89 40.48 31.07
N LEU A 15 23.51 40.98 29.89
CA LEU A 15 23.94 42.22 29.18
C LEU A 15 25.23 42.11 28.35
N LEU A 16 25.12 42.66 27.12
CA LEU A 16 26.12 43.05 26.11
C LEU A 16 26.81 41.94 25.29
N SER A 17 26.49 41.87 23.99
CA SER A 17 27.34 42.48 22.95
C SER A 17 26.83 42.15 21.54
N ASN A 18 26.29 43.20 20.91
CA ASN A 18 26.38 43.57 19.51
C ASN A 18 27.21 42.65 18.58
N SER A 19 26.62 42.23 17.45
CA SER A 19 27.17 42.36 16.08
C SER A 19 26.24 41.72 15.04
N THR A 20 25.67 42.56 14.18
CA THR A 20 25.13 42.21 12.86
C THR A 20 26.27 41.81 11.90
N PRO A 21 25.99 41.09 10.80
CA PRO A 21 25.74 41.77 9.52
C PRO A 21 24.61 41.09 8.71
N VAL A 22 23.63 41.84 8.20
CA VAL A 22 23.62 42.58 6.92
C VAL A 22 23.76 41.67 5.69
N LEU A 23 22.60 41.50 5.05
CA LEU A 23 22.36 41.07 3.69
C LEU A 23 23.07 42.01 2.70
N THR A 24 23.81 41.48 1.73
CA THR A 24 24.16 42.26 0.53
C THR A 24 24.10 41.37 -0.71
N THR A 25 23.06 41.60 -1.48
CA THR A 25 22.96 41.28 -2.90
C THR A 25 24.04 42.03 -3.67
N ARG A 26 24.78 41.34 -4.54
CA ARG A 26 25.43 42.01 -5.67
C ARG A 26 25.57 41.08 -6.87
N THR A 27 24.89 41.49 -7.92
CA THR A 27 24.97 41.02 -9.30
C THR A 27 26.35 41.32 -9.89
N ALA A 28 26.89 40.39 -10.68
CA ALA A 28 27.75 40.70 -11.83
C ALA A 28 27.91 39.48 -12.75
N ASN A 29 27.46 39.68 -13.98
CA ASN A 29 27.56 38.83 -15.15
C ASN A 29 28.95 39.00 -15.79
N LYS A 30 29.65 37.91 -16.15
CA LYS A 30 30.64 37.94 -17.25
C LYS A 30 30.97 36.53 -17.79
N LYS A 31 30.90 36.46 -19.12
CA LYS A 31 31.14 35.33 -20.03
C LYS A 31 32.62 34.90 -20.14
N GLN A 32 32.78 33.67 -20.66
CA GLN A 32 33.96 33.06 -21.32
C GLN A 32 35.13 32.74 -20.39
N LYS A 33 35.82 31.59 -20.48
CA LYS A 33 36.30 30.89 -21.68
C LYS A 33 36.73 29.46 -21.29
N SER A 34 36.46 28.49 -22.18
CA SER A 34 37.00 27.11 -22.14
C SER A 34 38.53 27.09 -22.11
N ARG A 35 39.11 26.28 -21.21
CA ARG A 35 40.40 25.57 -21.37
C ARG A 35 40.54 24.44 -20.34
N SER A 36 40.88 23.26 -20.87
CA SER A 36 41.30 22.01 -20.23
C SER A 36 42.42 22.21 -19.18
N ILE A 37 42.32 21.47 -18.05
CA ILE A 37 43.40 20.79 -17.30
C ILE A 37 42.73 19.82 -16.30
N CYS A 38 43.12 18.54 -16.33
CA CYS A 38 42.72 17.51 -15.37
C CYS A 38 43.38 17.75 -14.00
N PRO A 39 42.69 17.46 -12.88
CA PRO A 39 43.34 17.04 -11.66
C PRO A 39 43.13 15.54 -11.43
N ILE A 40 44.24 14.84 -11.30
CA ILE A 40 44.35 13.50 -10.70
C ILE A 40 43.71 13.58 -9.31
N SER A 41 42.68 12.77 -9.07
CA SER A 41 42.21 12.44 -7.74
C SER A 41 42.01 10.94 -7.69
N ALA A 42 42.93 10.30 -6.97
CA ALA A 42 42.90 8.90 -6.62
C ALA A 42 41.67 8.64 -5.73
N SER A 43 40.56 8.28 -6.34
CA SER A 43 39.47 7.60 -5.66
C SER A 43 39.71 6.10 -5.81
N SER A 44 40.25 5.51 -4.75
CA SER A 44 40.38 4.08 -4.54
C SER A 44 39.02 3.38 -4.72
N SER A 45 38.76 2.89 -5.92
CA SER A 45 37.75 1.87 -6.15
C SER A 45 38.24 0.61 -5.46
N SER A 46 37.78 0.34 -4.24
CA SER A 46 37.90 -0.98 -3.65
C SER A 46 37.03 -1.92 -4.46
N SER A 47 37.59 -2.44 -5.55
CA SER A 47 37.11 -3.65 -6.18
C SER A 47 37.13 -4.73 -5.10
N PHE A 48 35.96 -5.05 -4.56
CA PHE A 48 35.76 -6.26 -3.78
C PHE A 48 35.89 -7.45 -4.74
N ARG A 49 37.14 -7.74 -5.09
CA ARG A 49 37.58 -9.02 -5.61
C ARG A 49 38.07 -9.76 -4.38
N ASN A 50 37.30 -10.73 -3.89
CA ASN A 50 37.82 -11.92 -3.23
C ASN A 50 36.70 -12.91 -2.91
N GLY A 51 36.86 -14.12 -3.45
CA GLY A 51 36.14 -15.32 -3.06
C GLY A 51 35.10 -15.81 -4.06
N SER A 52 35.47 -16.14 -5.28
CA SER A 52 34.69 -17.09 -6.09
C SER A 52 34.75 -18.46 -5.40
N PRO A 53 33.65 -19.01 -4.84
CA PRO A 53 33.58 -20.45 -4.75
C PRO A 53 33.57 -20.94 -6.21
N SER A 54 34.44 -21.90 -6.53
CA SER A 54 34.55 -22.55 -7.85
C SER A 54 33.30 -22.32 -8.70
N GLU A 55 33.42 -21.50 -9.75
CA GLU A 55 32.44 -21.47 -10.83
C GLU A 55 32.39 -22.91 -11.35
N THR A 56 31.47 -23.68 -10.78
CA THR A 56 30.98 -24.88 -11.42
C THR A 56 30.41 -24.34 -12.72
N ASP A 57 30.96 -24.73 -13.87
CA ASP A 57 30.51 -24.26 -15.19
C ASP A 57 28.98 -24.40 -15.27
N CYS A 58 28.26 -23.33 -14.95
CA CYS A 58 26.81 -23.32 -14.95
C CYS A 58 26.40 -22.91 -16.36
N PRO A 59 25.73 -23.79 -17.12
CA PRO A 59 25.31 -23.47 -18.48
C PRO A 59 24.15 -22.45 -18.48
N VAL A 60 23.51 -22.25 -17.33
CA VAL A 60 22.39 -21.32 -17.14
C VAL A 60 22.85 -19.86 -17.26
N PRO A 61 22.26 -19.08 -18.19
CA PRO A 61 22.51 -17.64 -18.29
C PRO A 61 22.30 -16.92 -16.97
N LEU A 62 23.14 -15.93 -16.67
CA LEU A 62 23.16 -15.24 -15.38
C LEU A 62 21.78 -14.72 -14.97
N ASP A 63 21.00 -14.12 -15.87
CA ASP A 63 19.70 -13.54 -15.56
C ASP A 63 18.64 -14.58 -15.17
N GLN A 64 18.82 -15.83 -15.61
CA GLN A 64 17.91 -16.95 -15.33
C GLN A 64 18.35 -17.77 -14.12
N GLN A 65 19.44 -17.39 -13.45
CA GLN A 65 19.87 -18.05 -12.23
C GLN A 65 18.95 -17.66 -11.06
N PRO A 66 18.45 -18.63 -10.27
CA PRO A 66 17.53 -18.35 -9.17
C PRO A 66 18.02 -17.30 -8.16
N VAL A 67 19.34 -17.22 -7.93
CA VAL A 67 19.94 -16.24 -7.01
C VAL A 67 19.88 -14.82 -7.58
N ASN A 68 20.10 -14.66 -8.89
CA ASN A 68 20.06 -13.35 -9.55
C ASN A 68 18.62 -12.87 -9.70
N GLU A 69 17.69 -13.77 -10.04
CA GLU A 69 16.26 -13.49 -10.01
C GLU A 69 15.80 -13.05 -8.61
N TYR A 70 16.26 -13.72 -7.55
CA TYR A 70 15.98 -13.30 -6.17
C TYR A 70 16.49 -11.87 -5.87
N GLN A 71 17.71 -11.54 -6.29
CA GLN A 71 18.27 -10.21 -6.08
C GLN A 71 17.50 -9.14 -6.87
N SER A 72 17.13 -9.43 -8.11
CA SER A 72 16.30 -8.54 -8.93
C SER A 72 14.91 -8.33 -8.32
N LEU A 73 14.28 -9.40 -7.84
CA LEU A 73 12.95 -9.35 -7.23
C LEU A 73 12.98 -8.59 -5.91
N SER A 74 13.93 -8.89 -5.02
CA SER A 74 14.04 -8.25 -3.70
C SER A 74 14.30 -6.74 -3.76
N THR A 75 14.88 -6.24 -4.86
CA THR A 75 15.12 -4.80 -5.07
C THR A 75 13.95 -4.10 -5.79
N SER A 76 13.19 -4.83 -6.60
CA SER A 76 12.04 -4.29 -7.35
C SER A 76 10.85 -3.90 -6.44
N LEU A 77 10.05 -2.94 -6.91
CA LEU A 77 8.77 -2.59 -6.28
C LEU A 77 7.65 -3.49 -6.84
N PRO A 78 6.68 -3.95 -6.03
CA PRO A 78 6.51 -3.70 -4.58
C PRO A 78 7.26 -4.70 -3.68
N PHE A 79 8.00 -5.66 -4.23
CA PHE A 79 8.60 -6.78 -3.49
C PHE A 79 9.60 -6.36 -2.41
N SER A 80 10.35 -5.29 -2.64
CA SER A 80 11.27 -4.71 -1.66
C SER A 80 10.59 -4.22 -0.39
N TRP A 81 9.28 -3.99 -0.41
CA TRP A 81 8.52 -3.61 0.78
C TRP A 81 8.41 -4.78 1.76
N ALA A 82 8.18 -5.99 1.25
CA ALA A 82 8.06 -7.19 2.07
C ALA A 82 9.38 -7.60 2.73
N ALA A 83 10.51 -7.30 2.07
CA ALA A 83 11.86 -7.50 2.63
C ALA A 83 12.25 -6.46 3.69
N ALA A 84 11.53 -5.34 3.79
CA ALA A 84 11.85 -4.26 4.72
C ALA A 84 11.42 -4.54 6.18
N ASP A 85 11.87 -3.66 7.08
CA ASP A 85 11.44 -3.62 8.48
C ASP A 85 9.93 -3.51 8.62
N LEU A 86 9.39 -4.08 9.69
CA LEU A 86 7.94 -4.16 9.91
C LEU A 86 7.25 -2.79 9.87
N ARG A 87 7.88 -1.75 10.44
CA ARG A 87 7.33 -0.39 10.46
C ARG A 87 7.28 0.24 9.08
N LEU A 88 8.33 0.04 8.27
CA LEU A 88 8.41 0.59 6.92
C LEU A 88 7.47 -0.17 5.98
N TYR A 89 7.36 -1.48 6.16
CA TYR A 89 6.40 -2.32 5.46
C TYR A 89 4.96 -1.87 5.75
N SER A 90 4.57 -1.76 7.02
CA SER A 90 3.20 -1.39 7.38
C SER A 90 2.85 0.04 6.96
N SER A 91 3.78 1.00 7.07
CA SER A 91 3.54 2.38 6.65
C SER A 91 3.33 2.50 5.14
N ARG A 92 4.08 1.74 4.32
CA ARG A 92 3.89 1.71 2.87
C ARG A 92 2.55 1.10 2.48
N LEU A 93 2.13 0.02 3.14
CA LEU A 93 0.82 -0.57 2.94
C LEU A 93 -0.31 0.38 3.36
N ALA A 94 -0.18 1.05 4.50
CA ALA A 94 -1.16 2.04 4.98
C ALA A 94 -1.24 3.25 4.04
N LEU A 95 -0.11 3.73 3.51
CA LEU A 95 -0.08 4.81 2.54
C LEU A 95 -0.76 4.39 1.24
N LEU A 96 -0.49 3.19 0.74
CA LEU A 96 -1.15 2.64 -0.44
C LEU A 96 -2.66 2.55 -0.23
N GLY A 97 -3.10 1.94 0.88
CA GLY A 97 -4.52 1.77 1.19
C GLY A 97 -5.25 3.09 1.37
N THR A 98 -4.65 4.04 2.10
CA THR A 98 -5.23 5.37 2.31
C THR A 98 -5.30 6.15 1.00
N SER A 99 -4.26 6.08 0.16
CA SER A 99 -4.26 6.71 -1.16
C SER A 99 -5.41 6.19 -2.03
N PHE A 100 -5.56 4.86 -2.14
CA PHE A 100 -6.66 4.26 -2.90
C PHE A 100 -8.03 4.54 -2.29
N ALA A 101 -8.15 4.52 -0.96
CA ALA A 101 -9.38 4.85 -0.26
C ALA A 101 -9.83 6.29 -0.54
N LEU A 102 -8.91 7.26 -0.57
CA LEU A 102 -9.24 8.67 -0.80
C LEU A 102 -9.43 9.01 -2.29
N LEU A 103 -8.54 8.51 -3.16
CA LEU A 103 -8.56 8.89 -4.59
C LEU A 103 -9.60 8.12 -5.40
N VAL A 104 -9.87 6.86 -5.04
CA VAL A 104 -10.79 5.99 -5.78
C VAL A 104 -11.98 5.62 -4.92
N GLY A 105 -11.74 5.16 -3.69
CA GLY A 105 -12.79 4.68 -2.80
C GLY A 105 -13.84 5.75 -2.48
N LEU A 106 -13.40 6.94 -2.08
CA LEU A 106 -14.25 8.04 -1.63
C LEU A 106 -15.12 8.63 -2.75
N PRO A 107 -14.62 8.96 -3.95
CA PRO A 107 -15.52 9.42 -5.02
C PRO A 107 -16.52 8.33 -5.42
N VAL A 108 -16.06 7.07 -5.57
CA VAL A 108 -16.94 5.95 -5.95
C VAL A 108 -18.04 5.71 -4.91
N SER A 109 -17.72 5.76 -3.62
CA SER A 109 -18.70 5.54 -2.56
C SER A 109 -19.62 6.75 -2.33
N ALA A 110 -19.11 7.97 -2.54
CA ALA A 110 -19.91 9.20 -2.49
C ALA A 110 -20.98 9.21 -3.60
N PHE A 111 -20.64 8.78 -4.82
CA PHE A 111 -21.61 8.64 -5.90
C PHE A 111 -22.71 7.62 -5.57
N GLY A 112 -22.37 6.52 -4.90
CA GLY A 112 -23.35 5.48 -4.55
C GLY A 112 -24.31 5.87 -3.41
N THR A 113 -23.87 6.70 -2.47
CA THR A 113 -24.66 7.05 -1.26
C THR A 113 -25.31 8.42 -1.34
N GLY A 114 -24.83 9.31 -2.21
CA GLY A 114 -25.36 10.66 -2.39
C GLY A 114 -24.99 11.66 -1.27
N SER A 115 -24.33 11.21 -0.20
CA SER A 115 -23.86 12.07 0.89
C SER A 115 -22.55 11.56 1.49
N LEU A 116 -21.58 12.46 1.67
CA LEU A 116 -20.31 12.19 2.35
C LEU A 116 -20.47 11.85 3.84
N SER A 117 -21.59 12.23 4.46
CA SER A 117 -21.86 11.96 5.87
C SER A 117 -22.48 10.58 6.13
N ASP A 118 -22.90 9.84 5.11
CA ASP A 118 -23.42 8.48 5.30
C ASP A 118 -22.28 7.55 5.73
N PRO A 119 -22.39 6.82 6.86
CA PRO A 119 -21.36 5.86 7.28
C PRO A 119 -21.05 4.80 6.21
N ARG A 120 -21.99 4.50 5.30
CA ARG A 120 -21.75 3.61 4.14
C ARG A 120 -20.74 4.17 3.16
N CYS A 121 -20.67 5.49 3.00
CA CYS A 121 -19.70 6.14 2.14
C CYS A 121 -18.27 5.89 2.65
N ILE A 122 -18.06 6.08 3.95
CA ILE A 122 -16.78 5.86 4.62
C ILE A 122 -16.41 4.37 4.58
N LEU A 123 -17.36 3.49 4.91
CA LEU A 123 -17.12 2.04 4.91
C LEU A 123 -16.80 1.52 3.50
N GLY A 124 -17.48 2.03 2.48
CA GLY A 124 -17.19 1.76 1.08
C GLY A 124 -15.78 2.22 0.68
N ALA A 125 -15.38 3.45 1.05
CA ALA A 125 -14.06 3.97 0.76
C ALA A 125 -12.94 3.15 1.44
N VAL A 126 -13.13 2.78 2.71
CA VAL A 126 -12.21 1.91 3.46
C VAL A 126 -12.12 0.52 2.83
N SER A 127 -13.25 -0.06 2.41
CA SER A 127 -13.27 -1.37 1.75
C SER A 127 -12.51 -1.37 0.42
N ALA A 128 -12.60 -0.30 -0.36
CA ALA A 128 -11.84 -0.13 -1.60
C ALA A 128 -10.32 -0.04 -1.35
N GLY A 129 -9.92 0.71 -0.31
CA GLY A 129 -8.52 0.76 0.12
C GLY A 129 -7.99 -0.60 0.58
N LEU A 130 -8.76 -1.33 1.39
CA LEU A 130 -8.42 -2.68 1.84
C LEU A 130 -8.30 -3.68 0.67
N LEU A 131 -9.19 -3.59 -0.32
CA LEU A 131 -9.10 -4.40 -1.54
C LEU A 131 -7.82 -4.11 -2.32
N ALA A 132 -7.48 -2.85 -2.53
CA ALA A 132 -6.25 -2.46 -3.23
C ALA A 132 -4.99 -2.98 -2.52
N VAL A 133 -4.93 -2.85 -1.19
CA VAL A 133 -3.83 -3.40 -0.38
C VAL A 133 -3.78 -4.92 -0.46
N THR A 134 -4.93 -5.60 -0.42
CA THR A 134 -5.00 -7.06 -0.53
C THR A 134 -4.44 -7.54 -1.87
N LEU A 135 -4.77 -6.89 -2.99
CA LEU A 135 -4.22 -7.22 -4.30
C LEU A 135 -2.70 -6.99 -4.37
N ALA A 136 -2.20 -5.89 -3.80
CA ALA A 136 -0.77 -5.63 -3.74
C ALA A 136 -0.02 -6.69 -2.91
N VAL A 137 -0.57 -7.07 -1.75
CA VAL A 137 -0.02 -8.12 -0.88
C VAL A 137 -0.07 -9.49 -1.55
N LEU A 138 -1.15 -9.82 -2.25
CA LEU A 138 -1.26 -11.05 -3.03
C LEU A 138 -0.21 -11.10 -4.13
N ARG A 139 0.00 -10.00 -4.86
CA ARG A 139 1.05 -9.90 -5.89
C ARG A 139 2.44 -10.11 -5.30
N MET A 140 2.71 -9.52 -4.14
CA MET A 140 3.95 -9.75 -3.39
C MET A 140 4.10 -11.22 -3.01
N TYR A 141 3.06 -11.82 -2.41
CA TYR A 141 3.05 -13.22 -1.99
C TYR A 141 3.39 -14.17 -3.13
N LEU A 142 2.74 -14.01 -4.29
CA LEU A 142 2.95 -14.85 -5.47
C LEU A 142 4.39 -14.74 -5.99
N GLY A 143 4.96 -13.53 -6.05
CA GLY A 143 6.36 -13.36 -6.49
C GLY A 143 7.37 -13.98 -5.52
N TRP A 144 7.16 -13.81 -4.21
CA TRP A 144 8.01 -14.42 -3.19
C TRP A 144 7.86 -15.96 -3.13
N ALA A 145 6.65 -16.48 -3.36
CA ALA A 145 6.40 -17.91 -3.43
C ALA A 145 7.05 -18.54 -4.67
N TYR A 146 6.97 -17.87 -5.83
CA TYR A 146 7.60 -18.30 -7.08
C TYR A 146 9.12 -18.46 -6.91
N ILE A 147 9.80 -17.40 -6.43
CA ILE A 147 11.25 -17.45 -6.27
C ILE A 147 11.68 -18.44 -5.17
N GLY A 148 10.88 -18.54 -4.10
CA GLY A 148 11.10 -19.53 -3.05
C GLY A 148 11.05 -20.96 -3.58
N ASN A 149 10.09 -21.26 -4.44
CA ASN A 149 10.00 -22.58 -5.09
C ASN A 149 11.23 -22.83 -5.98
N ARG A 150 11.61 -21.85 -6.82
CA ARG A 150 12.75 -21.98 -7.76
C ARG A 150 14.12 -22.10 -7.07
N LEU A 151 14.29 -21.45 -5.91
CA LEU A 151 15.48 -21.63 -5.07
C LEU A 151 15.54 -23.04 -4.45
N LEU A 152 14.41 -23.57 -3.99
CA LEU A 152 14.36 -24.87 -3.31
C LEU A 152 14.36 -26.07 -4.27
N SER A 153 13.94 -25.86 -5.52
CA SER A 153 13.97 -26.87 -6.59
C SER A 153 15.39 -27.30 -6.92
N ALA A 154 15.56 -28.61 -7.14
CA ALA A 154 16.83 -29.22 -7.57
C ALA A 154 17.10 -29.05 -9.08
N THR A 155 16.06 -28.79 -9.86
CA THR A 155 16.13 -28.54 -11.29
C THR A 155 15.80 -27.09 -11.60
N VAL A 156 16.43 -26.54 -12.63
CA VAL A 156 16.16 -25.21 -13.17
C VAL A 156 15.93 -25.35 -14.66
N GLU A 157 14.76 -24.94 -15.10
CA GLU A 157 14.44 -24.79 -16.51
C GLU A 157 14.99 -23.44 -16.97
N TYR A 158 15.75 -23.45 -18.07
CA TYR A 158 16.40 -22.29 -18.62
C TYR A 158 16.43 -22.34 -20.15
N GLU A 159 16.39 -21.15 -20.73
CA GLU A 159 16.38 -20.93 -22.17
C GLU A 159 17.78 -20.48 -22.59
N GLU A 160 18.49 -21.29 -23.38
CA GLU A 160 19.83 -20.95 -23.87
C GLU A 160 19.80 -19.95 -25.03
N THR A 161 18.85 -20.10 -25.98
CA THR A 161 18.56 -19.18 -27.09
C THR A 161 17.15 -19.46 -27.65
N GLY A 162 16.52 -18.46 -28.29
CA GLY A 162 15.09 -18.52 -28.66
C GLY A 162 14.62 -19.65 -29.60
N TRP A 163 13.30 -19.69 -29.85
CA TRP A 163 12.47 -20.65 -30.63
C TRP A 163 12.63 -22.16 -30.38
N TYR A 164 13.67 -22.61 -29.68
CA TYR A 164 13.79 -23.98 -29.20
C TYR A 164 13.30 -24.11 -27.76
N ASP A 165 12.83 -25.30 -27.40
CA ASP A 165 12.35 -25.61 -26.05
C ASP A 165 13.45 -25.41 -25.00
N GLY A 166 13.05 -24.95 -23.81
CA GLY A 166 13.94 -24.79 -22.67
C GLY A 166 14.63 -26.08 -22.26
N GLN A 167 15.88 -25.95 -21.81
CA GLN A 167 16.66 -27.04 -21.25
C GLN A 167 16.48 -27.10 -19.73
N ILE A 168 16.66 -28.28 -19.16
CA ILE A 168 16.64 -28.49 -17.72
C ILE A 168 18.05 -28.75 -17.20
N TRP A 169 18.50 -27.94 -16.26
CA TRP A 169 19.76 -28.14 -15.56
C TRP A 169 19.51 -28.64 -14.14
N VAL A 170 20.24 -29.69 -13.75
CA VAL A 170 20.22 -30.22 -12.38
C VAL A 170 21.29 -29.51 -11.58
N LYS A 171 20.90 -28.84 -10.49
CA LYS A 171 21.83 -28.13 -9.61
C LYS A 171 22.80 -29.11 -8.96
N THR A 172 24.09 -28.75 -8.95
CA THR A 172 25.07 -29.48 -8.14
C THR A 172 24.74 -29.37 -6.63
N PRO A 173 25.13 -30.35 -5.81
CA PRO A 173 24.77 -30.36 -4.39
C PRO A 173 25.28 -29.11 -3.64
N GLU A 174 26.39 -28.52 -4.07
CA GLU A 174 26.95 -27.29 -3.50
C GLU A 174 26.04 -26.07 -3.79
N VAL A 175 25.61 -25.90 -5.04
CA VAL A 175 24.71 -24.81 -5.45
C VAL A 175 23.35 -24.97 -4.78
N LEU A 176 22.82 -26.19 -4.73
CA LEU A 176 21.55 -26.48 -4.08
C LEU A 176 21.59 -26.22 -2.57
N ALA A 177 22.71 -26.54 -1.90
CA ALA A 177 22.89 -26.24 -0.48
C ALA A 177 22.89 -24.73 -0.22
N ARG A 178 23.60 -23.95 -1.06
CA ARG A 178 23.61 -22.48 -0.99
C ARG A 178 22.21 -21.89 -1.17
N ASP A 179 21.48 -22.32 -2.20
CA ASP A 179 20.14 -21.83 -2.50
C ASP A 179 19.14 -22.15 -1.38
N ARG A 180 19.25 -23.34 -0.77
CA ARG A 180 18.41 -23.74 0.36
C ARG A 180 18.70 -22.94 1.62
N LEU A 181 19.96 -22.62 1.88
CA LEU A 181 20.33 -21.72 2.98
C LEU A 181 19.73 -20.33 2.74
N LEU A 182 19.92 -19.76 1.55
CA LEU A 182 19.36 -18.46 1.21
C LEU A 182 17.82 -18.44 1.30
N GLY A 183 17.16 -19.44 0.72
CA GLY A 183 15.70 -19.56 0.73
C GLY A 183 15.12 -19.76 2.14
N SER A 184 15.80 -20.54 2.99
CA SER A 184 15.33 -20.77 4.37
C SER A 184 15.54 -19.57 5.29
N PHE A 185 16.66 -18.84 5.17
CA PHE A 185 16.95 -17.70 6.03
C PHE A 185 16.34 -16.38 5.56
N SER A 186 16.23 -16.16 4.25
CA SER A 186 15.74 -14.88 3.71
C SER A 186 14.29 -14.96 3.22
N VAL A 187 13.93 -16.00 2.46
CA VAL A 187 12.62 -16.06 1.80
C VAL A 187 11.52 -16.53 2.77
N LYS A 188 11.75 -17.59 3.56
CA LYS A 188 10.74 -18.10 4.50
C LYS A 188 10.20 -17.07 5.50
N PRO A 189 11.02 -16.25 6.20
CA PRO A 189 10.46 -15.27 7.14
C PRO A 189 9.64 -14.19 6.42
N VAL A 190 10.07 -13.74 5.24
CA VAL A 190 9.32 -12.77 4.43
C VAL A 190 7.98 -13.36 3.99
N LEU A 191 7.98 -14.59 3.45
CA LEU A 191 6.78 -15.25 2.98
C LEU A 191 5.78 -15.50 4.12
N SER A 192 6.26 -15.89 5.30
CA SER A 192 5.43 -16.08 6.50
C SER A 192 4.76 -14.77 6.93
N ARG A 193 5.51 -13.67 6.96
CA ARG A 193 4.99 -12.33 7.28
C ARG A 193 3.91 -11.90 6.30
N VAL A 194 4.17 -12.02 5.00
CA VAL A 194 3.20 -11.66 3.94
C VAL A 194 1.95 -12.54 4.04
N LYS A 195 2.10 -13.85 4.29
CA LYS A 195 0.96 -14.76 4.50
C LYS A 195 0.10 -14.34 5.68
N LEU A 196 0.70 -13.98 6.81
CA LEU A 196 -0.03 -13.50 7.99
C LEU A 196 -0.80 -12.22 7.67
N THR A 197 -0.20 -11.28 6.93
CA THR A 197 -0.87 -10.03 6.54
C THR A 197 -2.04 -10.29 5.60
N LEU A 198 -1.92 -11.26 4.69
CA LEU A 198 -3.00 -11.65 3.78
C LEU A 198 -4.19 -12.24 4.55
N ILE A 199 -3.92 -13.09 5.56
CA ILE A 199 -4.95 -13.62 6.45
C ILE A 199 -5.62 -12.49 7.24
N GLY A 200 -4.85 -11.56 7.80
CA GLY A 200 -5.37 -10.40 8.52
C GLY A 200 -6.25 -9.50 7.65
N LEU A 201 -5.84 -9.25 6.41
CA LEU A 201 -6.62 -8.48 5.43
C LEU A 201 -7.91 -9.20 5.03
N ALA A 202 -7.88 -10.52 4.85
CA ALA A 202 -9.07 -11.31 4.56
C ALA A 202 -10.09 -11.22 5.70
N ILE A 203 -9.65 -11.37 6.95
CA ILE A 203 -10.51 -11.22 8.14
C ILE A 203 -11.07 -9.79 8.20
N SER A 204 -10.23 -8.77 7.99
CA SER A 204 -10.67 -7.38 7.99
C SER A 204 -11.72 -7.10 6.91
N LEU A 205 -11.57 -7.69 5.73
CA LEU A 205 -12.50 -7.50 4.62
C LEU A 205 -13.86 -8.16 4.90
N VAL A 206 -13.84 -9.37 5.46
CA VAL A 206 -15.05 -10.06 5.93
C VAL A 206 -15.73 -9.24 7.04
N ALA A 207 -14.96 -8.67 7.97
CA ALA A 207 -15.51 -7.80 9.01
C ALA A 207 -16.14 -6.52 8.42
N CYS A 208 -15.52 -5.87 7.44
CA CYS A 208 -16.10 -4.74 6.73
C CYS A 208 -17.41 -5.11 6.01
N ALA A 209 -17.45 -6.26 5.34
CA ALA A 209 -18.66 -6.75 4.69
C ALA A 209 -19.79 -7.03 5.70
N PHE A 210 -19.46 -7.65 6.84
CA PHE A 210 -20.42 -7.86 7.93
C PHE A 210 -20.96 -6.53 8.46
N LEU A 211 -20.10 -5.55 8.74
CA LEU A 211 -20.53 -4.22 9.19
C LEU A 211 -21.43 -3.53 8.16
N PHE A 212 -21.15 -3.70 6.87
CA PHE A 212 -21.97 -3.12 5.80
C PHE A 212 -23.40 -3.69 5.83
N ILE A 213 -23.53 -5.01 5.94
CA ILE A 213 -24.83 -5.69 6.04
C ILE A 213 -25.60 -5.22 7.29
N ASN A 214 -24.92 -5.06 8.42
CA ASN A 214 -25.53 -4.58 9.67
C ASN A 214 -25.97 -3.12 9.64
N ILE A 215 -25.44 -2.29 8.73
CA ILE A 215 -25.86 -0.88 8.56
C ILE A 215 -27.07 -0.77 7.61
N GLU A 216 -27.23 -1.72 6.69
CA GLU A 216 -28.36 -1.74 5.75
C GLU A 216 -29.65 -2.21 6.45
N ASN A 217 -29.57 -3.33 7.19
CA ASN A 217 -30.70 -3.95 7.89
C ASN A 217 -31.51 -3.03 8.86
N PRO A 218 -30.89 -2.12 9.66
CA PRO A 218 -31.63 -1.23 10.57
C PRO A 218 -32.43 -0.12 9.86
N ARG A 219 -32.17 0.14 8.57
CA ARG A 219 -32.88 1.20 7.83
C ARG A 219 -34.17 0.73 7.18
N ASP A 220 -34.23 -0.53 6.77
CA ASP A 220 -35.47 -1.13 6.24
C ASP A 220 -36.55 -1.16 7.32
N THR A 221 -36.18 -1.44 8.57
CA THR A 221 -37.10 -1.47 9.71
C THR A 221 -37.60 -0.09 10.15
N SER A 222 -36.84 1.00 9.94
CA SER A 222 -37.27 2.35 10.33
C SER A 222 -38.13 3.05 9.28
N LYS A 223 -37.93 2.76 7.99
CA LYS A 223 -38.74 3.34 6.91
C LYS A 223 -40.15 2.73 6.89
N ASP A 224 -40.29 1.48 7.31
CA ASP A 224 -41.59 0.79 7.37
C ASP A 224 -42.48 1.23 8.54
N ALA A 225 -41.97 2.02 9.50
CA ALA A 225 -42.75 2.50 10.65
C ALA A 225 -43.44 3.86 10.43
N GLY A 226 -43.05 4.62 9.40
CA GLY A 226 -43.54 5.99 9.18
C GLY A 226 -44.42 6.18 7.95
N GLU A 227 -44.35 5.31 6.95
CA GLU A 227 -45.07 5.54 5.70
C GLU A 227 -45.24 4.22 4.94
N ARG A 228 -46.20 3.40 5.38
CA ARG A 228 -46.74 2.33 4.54
C ARG A 228 -47.65 2.96 3.46
N ALA A 229 -47.10 3.88 2.67
CA ALA A 229 -47.69 4.32 1.42
C ALA A 229 -46.97 3.56 0.31
N VAL A 230 -47.66 2.55 -0.19
CA VAL A 230 -47.31 1.70 -1.33
C VAL A 230 -46.72 2.55 -2.47
N ALA A 231 -45.64 2.10 -3.10
CA ALA A 231 -45.14 2.69 -4.35
C ALA A 231 -46.26 2.63 -5.40
N GLY A 232 -46.90 3.78 -5.63
CA GLY A 232 -48.25 3.88 -6.22
C GLY A 232 -49.20 4.78 -5.42
N ALA A 233 -48.72 5.45 -4.36
CA ALA A 233 -49.50 6.36 -3.53
C ALA A 233 -50.01 7.56 -4.36
N TYR A 234 -51.23 7.39 -4.85
CA TYR A 234 -52.15 8.47 -5.20
C TYR A 234 -52.13 9.48 -4.05
N ARG A 235 -51.49 10.64 -4.26
CA ARG A 235 -51.53 11.72 -3.28
C ARG A 235 -52.88 12.40 -3.42
N ASP A 236 -53.70 12.35 -2.37
CA ASP A 236 -55.02 13.01 -2.35
C ASP A 236 -54.93 14.52 -2.64
N GLU A 237 -53.78 15.13 -2.35
CA GLU A 237 -53.51 16.54 -2.67
C GLU A 237 -53.35 16.77 -4.18
N SER A 238 -52.72 15.82 -4.88
CA SER A 238 -52.61 15.85 -6.34
C SER A 238 -53.93 15.49 -7.00
N ALA A 239 -54.69 14.54 -6.42
CA ALA A 239 -56.02 14.15 -6.88
C ALA A 239 -57.00 15.34 -6.94
N ARG A 240 -57.04 16.15 -5.88
CA ARG A 240 -57.89 17.35 -5.79
C ARG A 240 -57.60 18.41 -6.86
N SER A 241 -56.39 18.41 -7.42
CA SER A 241 -56.03 19.34 -8.49
C SER A 241 -56.50 18.90 -9.87
N PHE A 242 -56.72 17.59 -10.08
CA PHE A 242 -57.15 17.03 -11.36
C PHE A 242 -58.66 16.73 -11.41
N GLU A 243 -59.28 16.42 -10.27
CA GLU A 243 -60.71 16.09 -10.16
C GLU A 243 -61.35 16.79 -8.94
N PRO A 244 -61.54 18.12 -8.97
CA PRO A 244 -62.10 18.85 -7.83
C PRO A 244 -63.53 18.43 -7.50
N ASP A 245 -64.31 18.08 -8.53
CA ASP A 245 -65.74 17.73 -8.40
C ASP A 245 -65.97 16.40 -7.69
N ALA A 246 -64.97 15.50 -7.68
CA ALA A 246 -65.04 14.22 -6.96
C ALA A 246 -64.97 14.39 -5.42
N PHE A 247 -64.56 15.56 -4.94
CA PHE A 247 -64.38 15.86 -3.52
C PHE A 247 -65.32 16.95 -2.99
N CYS A 248 -66.21 17.47 -3.83
CA CYS A 248 -67.31 18.31 -3.40
C CYS A 248 -68.40 17.42 -2.79
N GLY A 249 -68.40 17.27 -1.47
CA GLY A 249 -69.53 16.69 -0.75
C GLY A 249 -70.81 17.46 -1.09
N GLU A 250 -71.91 16.73 -1.29
CA GLU A 250 -73.26 17.27 -1.45
C GLU A 250 -73.51 18.37 -0.42
N PRO A 251 -74.09 19.52 -0.82
CA PRO A 251 -74.46 20.55 0.14
C PRO A 251 -75.51 19.97 1.09
N ASP A 252 -75.21 20.00 2.39
CA ASP A 252 -76.15 19.65 3.46
C ASP A 252 -77.46 20.43 3.24
N LEU A 253 -78.47 19.74 2.71
CA LEU A 253 -79.84 20.21 2.68
C LEU A 253 -80.38 20.09 4.12
N SER A 254 -80.56 21.28 4.71
CA SER A 254 -81.24 21.61 5.97
C SER A 254 -82.37 20.66 6.40
#